data_AF-A0A9W8XJK3-F1
#
_entry.id   AF-A0A9W8XJK3-F1
#
_cell.length_a   1.000
_cell.length_b   1.000
_cell.length_c   1.000
_cell.angle_alpha   90.00
_cell.angle_beta   90.00
_cell.angle_gamma   90.00
#
_symmetry.space_group_name_H-M   'P 1'
#
loop_
_entity.id
_entity.type
_entity.pdbx_description
1 polymer ?
#
loop_
_entity_poly.entity_id
_entity_poly.type
_entity_poly.pdbx_seq_one_letter_code
_entity_poly.pdbx_strand_id
1 'polypeptide(L)'
;MFQGPEEPLSNLADRLKGKHWDFTSIGFGVRGFANGTATTRFEDISYLFGELAPTAPSVYNWGPTSFAEAVTRRVKLTEDCTDKPGKLLGYEELCDPSICEKTTNILDGDLDKLTFDEN
;
A
#
# COMPACT_ATOMS: atom_id res chain seq x y z
N MET A 1 2.97 4.25 -0.45
CA MET A 1 4.29 4.32 -1.10
C MET A 1 4.32 3.29 -2.21
N PHE A 2 4.38 3.77 -3.44
CA PHE A 2 4.66 2.99 -4.64
C PHE A 2 6.13 3.19 -4.97
N GLN A 3 6.90 2.13 -5.06
CA GLN A 3 8.32 2.19 -5.42
C GLN A 3 8.69 0.94 -6.22
N GLY A 4 9.58 1.09 -7.19
CA GLY A 4 10.09 -0.05 -7.95
C GLY A 4 11.02 -0.94 -7.12
N PRO A 5 11.38 -2.13 -7.63
CA PRO A 5 12.32 -3.03 -6.98
C PRO A 5 13.75 -2.48 -6.84
N GLU A 6 14.13 -1.49 -7.65
CA GLU A 6 15.40 -0.78 -7.63
C GLU A 6 15.57 0.15 -6.42
N GLU A 7 14.47 0.62 -5.84
CA GLU A 7 14.49 1.52 -4.69
C GLU A 7 14.90 0.76 -3.41
N PRO A 8 15.68 1.38 -2.51
CA PRO A 8 16.16 0.69 -1.32
C PRO A 8 15.01 0.37 -0.35
N LEU A 9 15.07 -0.81 0.26
CA LEU A 9 14.05 -1.28 1.21
C LEU A 9 13.97 -0.36 2.46
N SER A 10 15.04 0.37 2.76
CA SER A 10 15.10 1.36 3.84
C SER A 10 14.04 2.45 3.74
N ASN A 11 13.63 2.84 2.52
CA ASN A 11 12.56 3.84 2.32
C ASN A 11 11.27 3.40 3.01
N LEU A 12 10.90 2.11 2.83
CA LEU A 12 9.74 1.52 3.49
C LEU A 12 9.98 1.34 4.99
N ALA A 13 11.16 0.84 5.38
CA ALA A 13 11.50 0.62 6.79
C ALA A 13 11.35 1.90 7.62
N ASP A 14 11.81 3.04 7.10
CA ASP A 14 11.70 4.33 7.77
C ASP A 14 10.25 4.82 7.93
N ARG A 15 9.35 4.44 7.02
CA ARG A 15 7.91 4.71 7.16
C ARG A 15 7.24 3.83 8.23
N LEU A 16 7.72 2.62 8.43
CA LEU A 16 7.16 1.68 9.41
C LEU A 16 7.56 2.04 10.84
N LYS A 17 8.77 2.57 11.04
CA LYS A 17 9.32 2.89 12.36
C LYS A 17 8.43 3.81 13.19
N GLY A 18 8.22 3.43 14.44
CA GLY A 18 7.55 4.26 15.44
C GLY A 18 6.06 4.48 15.21
N LYS A 19 5.45 3.77 14.25
CA LYS A 19 4.00 3.84 13.96
C LYS A 19 3.31 2.56 14.37
N HIS A 20 2.11 2.70 14.91
CA HIS A 20 1.20 1.57 15.09
C HIS A 20 0.49 1.30 13.76
N TRP A 21 0.48 0.04 13.34
CA TRP A 21 -0.21 -0.41 12.14
C TRP A 21 -1.29 -1.40 12.55
N ASP A 22 -2.53 -1.13 12.17
CA ASP A 22 -3.66 -2.01 12.49
C ASP A 22 -3.68 -3.28 11.65
N PHE A 23 -3.13 -3.23 10.45
CA PHE A 23 -2.95 -4.37 9.54
C PHE A 23 -1.98 -4.00 8.40
N THR A 24 -1.51 -5.00 7.68
CA THR A 24 -0.84 -4.84 6.38
C THR A 24 -1.64 -5.59 5.30
N SER A 25 -1.88 -4.97 4.16
CA SER A 25 -2.58 -5.61 3.05
C SER A 25 -1.62 -5.95 1.93
N ILE A 26 -1.72 -7.17 1.46
CA ILE A 26 -0.80 -7.76 0.50
C ILE A 26 -1.61 -8.23 -0.72
N GLY A 27 -1.30 -7.66 -1.88
CA GLY A 27 -1.86 -8.08 -3.16
C GLY A 27 -0.73 -8.45 -4.12
N PHE A 28 -0.74 -9.69 -4.63
CA PHE A 28 0.19 -10.13 -5.65
C PHE A 28 -0.55 -10.33 -6.98
N GLY A 29 -0.31 -9.43 -7.92
CA GLY A 29 -0.99 -9.44 -9.22
C GLY A 29 -0.32 -10.39 -10.22
N VAL A 30 -1.07 -10.77 -11.26
CA VAL A 30 -0.58 -11.61 -12.38
C VAL A 30 0.68 -11.07 -13.06
N ARG A 31 0.95 -9.76 -12.97
CA ARG A 31 2.16 -9.14 -13.51
C ARG A 31 3.43 -9.52 -12.75
N GLY A 32 3.34 -9.85 -11.46
CA GLY A 32 4.46 -10.30 -10.65
C GLY A 32 4.85 -11.76 -10.93
N PHE A 33 3.89 -12.59 -11.37
CA PHE A 33 4.09 -14.04 -11.55
C PHE A 33 5.25 -14.41 -12.48
N ALA A 34 5.46 -13.65 -13.56
CA ALA A 34 6.51 -13.94 -14.55
C ALA A 34 7.84 -13.20 -14.27
N ASN A 35 7.96 -12.50 -13.14
CA ASN A 35 9.10 -11.64 -12.84
C ASN A 35 9.73 -12.00 -11.49
N GLY A 36 10.86 -12.71 -11.53
CA GLY A 36 11.59 -13.14 -10.32
C GLY A 36 11.99 -11.99 -9.40
N THR A 37 12.38 -10.84 -9.96
CA THR A 37 12.70 -9.63 -9.18
C THR A 37 11.48 -9.12 -8.41
N ALA A 38 10.29 -9.15 -9.02
CA ALA A 38 9.06 -8.76 -8.34
C ALA A 38 8.71 -9.73 -7.20
N THR A 39 8.94 -11.03 -7.38
CA THR A 39 8.76 -12.05 -6.34
C THR A 39 9.72 -11.84 -5.18
N THR A 40 11.02 -11.69 -5.43
CA THR A 40 12.01 -11.40 -4.37
C THR A 40 11.65 -10.12 -3.61
N ARG A 41 11.26 -9.06 -4.34
CA ARG A 41 10.86 -7.81 -3.69
C ARG A 41 9.61 -7.96 -2.83
N PHE A 42 8.64 -8.76 -3.27
CA PHE A 42 7.45 -9.10 -2.50
C PHE A 42 7.81 -9.83 -1.20
N GLU A 43 8.74 -10.79 -1.26
CA GLU A 43 9.25 -11.50 -0.08
C GLU A 43 9.92 -10.52 0.89
N ASP A 44 10.86 -9.70 0.41
CA ASP A 44 11.58 -8.70 1.23
C ASP A 44 10.63 -7.77 1.99
N ILE A 45 9.63 -7.24 1.29
CA ILE A 45 8.60 -6.36 1.89
C ILE A 45 7.80 -7.13 2.94
N SER A 46 7.39 -8.36 2.63
CA SER A 46 6.61 -9.20 3.55
C SER A 46 7.39 -9.51 4.83
N TYR A 47 8.68 -9.86 4.70
CA TYR A 47 9.57 -10.06 5.85
C TYR A 47 9.72 -8.78 6.68
N LEU A 48 9.95 -7.63 6.03
CA LEU A 48 10.10 -6.35 6.71
C LEU A 48 8.86 -5.96 7.53
N PHE A 49 7.65 -6.17 7.00
CA PHE A 49 6.42 -5.97 7.77
C PHE A 49 6.33 -6.89 8.98
N GLY A 50 6.71 -8.16 8.83
CA GLY A 50 6.77 -9.12 9.92
C GLY A 50 7.74 -8.71 11.04
N GLU A 51 8.88 -8.10 10.68
CA GLU A 51 9.88 -7.64 11.65
C GLU A 51 9.49 -6.32 12.33
N LEU A 52 9.00 -5.34 11.55
CA LEU A 52 8.78 -3.96 12.04
C LEU A 52 7.36 -3.69 12.54
N ALA A 53 6.39 -4.49 12.14
CA ALA A 53 5.00 -4.39 12.58
C ALA A 53 4.44 -5.78 12.97
N PRO A 54 5.07 -6.53 13.89
CA PRO A 54 4.73 -7.94 14.17
C PRO A 54 3.33 -8.14 14.74
N THR A 55 2.70 -7.09 15.28
CA THR A 55 1.33 -7.14 15.81
C THR A 55 0.26 -6.84 14.76
N ALA A 56 0.66 -6.31 13.61
CA ALA A 56 -0.25 -5.97 12.53
C ALA A 56 -0.53 -7.24 11.69
N PRO A 57 -1.76 -7.79 11.68
CA PRO A 57 -2.08 -8.94 10.86
C PRO A 57 -1.90 -8.63 9.36
N SER A 58 -1.31 -9.57 8.63
CA SER A 58 -1.33 -9.53 7.17
C SER A 58 -2.67 -10.04 6.62
N VAL A 59 -3.25 -9.27 5.70
CA VAL A 59 -4.44 -9.64 4.92
C VAL A 59 -4.07 -9.74 3.45
N TYR A 60 -4.72 -10.66 2.73
CA TYR A 60 -4.39 -10.95 1.34
C TYR A 60 -5.60 -10.73 0.44
N ASN A 61 -5.47 -9.87 -0.55
CA ASN A 61 -6.49 -9.60 -1.56
C ASN A 61 -6.06 -10.20 -2.91
N TRP A 62 -6.97 -10.89 -3.60
CA TRP A 62 -6.70 -11.52 -4.91
C TRP A 62 -6.96 -10.59 -6.09
N GLY A 63 -7.43 -9.37 -5.83
CA GLY A 63 -7.70 -8.35 -6.83
C GLY A 63 -8.08 -7.02 -6.19
N PRO A 64 -8.15 -5.94 -6.98
CA PRO A 64 -8.41 -4.58 -6.47
C PRO A 64 -9.77 -4.47 -5.76
N THR A 65 -10.78 -5.21 -6.21
CA THR A 65 -12.14 -5.20 -5.63
C THR A 65 -12.29 -6.07 -4.38
N SER A 66 -11.29 -6.91 -4.06
CA SER A 66 -11.34 -7.85 -2.91
C SER A 66 -10.68 -7.31 -1.65
N PHE A 67 -10.20 -6.06 -1.65
CA PHE A 67 -9.49 -5.47 -0.52
C PHE A 67 -10.37 -5.38 0.75
N ALA A 68 -11.57 -4.80 0.63
CA ALA A 68 -12.46 -4.65 1.78
C ALA A 68 -12.81 -6.00 2.41
N GLU A 69 -13.06 -7.02 1.57
CA GLU A 69 -13.29 -8.38 2.03
C GLU A 69 -12.07 -8.98 2.74
N ALA A 70 -10.85 -8.74 2.22
CA ALA A 70 -9.63 -9.21 2.84
C ALA A 70 -9.41 -8.66 4.24
N VAL A 71 -9.69 -7.35 4.41
CA VAL A 71 -9.60 -6.68 5.71
C VAL A 71 -10.62 -7.25 6.68
N THR A 72 -11.89 -7.36 6.31
CA THR A 72 -12.97 -7.77 7.24
C THR A 72 -12.84 -9.21 7.75
N ARG A 73 -12.12 -10.09 7.02
CA ARG A 73 -11.80 -11.45 7.49
C ARG A 73 -10.88 -11.48 8.71
N ARG A 74 -10.11 -10.42 8.98
CA ARG A 74 -9.09 -10.36 10.06
C ARG A 74 -9.27 -9.18 11.00
N VAL A 75 -9.80 -8.07 10.50
CA VAL A 75 -10.09 -6.85 11.25
C VAL A 75 -11.61 -6.76 11.41
N LYS A 76 -12.09 -6.96 12.63
CA LYS A 76 -13.53 -6.85 12.92
C LYS A 76 -13.96 -5.39 12.86
N LEU A 77 -14.93 -5.10 12.01
CA LEU A 77 -15.63 -3.82 12.05
C LEU A 77 -16.47 -3.76 13.33
N THR A 78 -16.30 -2.71 14.12
CA THR A 78 -17.06 -2.47 15.35
C THR A 78 -18.37 -1.72 15.10
N GLU A 79 -18.54 -1.16 13.91
CA GLU A 79 -19.71 -0.39 13.49
C GLU A 79 -19.92 -0.45 11.98
N ASP A 80 -21.09 0.01 11.53
CA ASP A 80 -21.39 0.24 10.12
C ASP A 80 -20.71 1.54 9.65
N CYS A 81 -19.83 1.43 8.66
CA CYS A 81 -19.05 2.55 8.12
C CYS A 81 -19.63 3.11 6.80
N THR A 82 -20.84 2.72 6.39
CA THR A 82 -21.45 3.12 5.11
C THR A 82 -21.45 4.64 4.90
N ASP A 83 -21.79 5.41 5.92
CA ASP A 83 -21.84 6.87 5.89
C ASP A 83 -20.61 7.53 6.56
N LYS A 84 -19.54 6.77 6.77
CA LYS A 84 -18.32 7.19 7.47
C LYS A 84 -17.08 6.86 6.63
N PRO A 85 -16.90 7.50 5.45
CA PRO A 85 -15.75 7.23 4.61
C PRO A 85 -14.46 7.55 5.36
N GLY A 86 -13.49 6.64 5.26
CA GLY A 86 -12.14 6.88 5.78
C GLY A 86 -11.46 8.03 5.05
N LYS A 87 -10.49 8.66 5.71
CA LYS A 87 -9.64 9.69 5.10
C LYS A 87 -8.34 9.06 4.60
N LEU A 88 -8.03 9.22 3.32
CA LEU A 88 -6.69 8.89 2.80
C LEU A 88 -5.67 9.88 3.38
N LEU A 89 -4.75 9.39 4.21
CA LEU A 89 -3.77 10.23 4.90
C LEU A 89 -2.54 10.57 4.04
N GLY A 90 -2.35 9.85 2.94
CA GLY A 90 -1.22 10.08 2.05
C GLY A 90 -1.10 9.04 0.95
N TYR A 91 -0.59 9.52 -0.17
CA TYR A 91 -0.11 8.71 -1.29
C TYR A 91 1.31 9.22 -1.64
N GLU A 92 2.21 8.30 -1.93
CA GLU A 92 3.62 8.60 -2.21
C GLU A 92 4.08 7.66 -3.31
N GLU A 93 4.68 8.20 -4.37
CA GLU A 93 5.36 7.44 -5.42
C GLU A 93 6.84 7.85 -5.44
N LEU A 94 7.73 6.86 -5.43
CA LEU A 94 9.17 7.04 -5.55
C LEU A 94 9.61 6.48 -6.90
N CYS A 95 9.93 7.38 -7.82
CA CYS A 95 10.37 7.09 -9.17
C CYS A 95 10.98 8.35 -9.79
N ASP A 96 11.72 8.16 -10.87
CA ASP A 96 12.28 9.27 -11.65
C ASP A 96 11.14 10.21 -12.11
N PRO A 97 11.25 11.53 -11.89
CA PRO A 97 10.25 12.51 -12.31
C PRO A 97 9.99 12.55 -13.83
N SER A 98 10.89 11.98 -14.64
CA SER A 98 10.71 11.81 -16.08
C SER A 98 9.86 10.58 -16.46
N ILE A 99 9.63 9.67 -15.51
CA ILE A 99 8.87 8.41 -15.69
C ILE A 99 7.50 8.50 -15.02
N CYS A 100 7.41 9.13 -13.85
CA CYS A 100 6.16 9.32 -13.13
C CYS A 100 5.61 10.74 -13.32
N GLU A 101 4.28 10.86 -13.46
CA GLU A 101 3.64 12.16 -13.34
C GLU A 101 3.91 12.75 -11.96
N LYS A 102 4.12 14.08 -11.94
CA LYS A 102 4.44 14.87 -10.74
C LYS A 102 3.64 14.38 -9.53
N THR A 103 4.37 14.12 -8.45
CA THR A 103 3.84 13.71 -7.15
C THR A 103 2.73 14.67 -6.68
N THR A 104 1.46 14.28 -6.77
CA THR A 104 0.39 14.95 -6.04
C THR A 104 0.36 14.36 -4.63
N ASN A 105 0.98 15.07 -3.68
CA ASN A 105 0.87 14.73 -2.26
C ASN A 105 -0.56 15.03 -1.78
N ILE A 106 -1.47 14.08 -1.89
CA ILE A 106 -2.82 14.19 -1.34
C ILE A 106 -2.77 13.74 0.13
N LEU A 107 -2.56 14.70 1.04
CA LEU A 107 -2.51 14.47 2.48
C LEU A 107 -3.89 14.67 3.16
N ASP A 108 -4.88 15.16 2.41
CA ASP A 108 -6.22 15.48 2.89
C ASP A 108 -7.30 14.48 2.47
N GLY A 109 -6.92 13.49 1.66
CA GLY A 109 -7.79 12.41 1.20
C GLY A 109 -8.83 12.81 0.18
N ASP A 110 -8.64 13.95 -0.48
CA ASP A 110 -9.47 14.41 -1.58
C ASP A 110 -9.12 13.66 -2.87
N LEU A 111 -9.94 12.65 -3.22
CA LEU A 111 -9.75 11.81 -4.42
C LEU A 111 -9.98 12.58 -5.73
N ASP A 112 -10.70 13.70 -5.71
CA ASP A 112 -10.91 14.51 -6.91
C ASP A 112 -9.61 15.22 -7.34
N LYS A 113 -8.61 15.31 -6.45
CA LYS A 113 -7.25 15.77 -6.77
C LYS A 113 -6.38 14.72 -7.46
N LEU A 114 -6.90 13.50 -7.64
CA LEU A 114 -6.27 12.44 -8.46
C LEU A 114 -6.66 12.55 -9.95
N THR A 115 -7.47 13.53 -10.36
CA THR A 115 -7.80 13.70 -11.78
C THR A 115 -6.55 14.12 -12.54
N PHE A 116 -6.04 13.20 -13.33
CA PHE A 116 -5.03 13.44 -14.35
C PHE A 116 -5.63 14.38 -15.41
N ASP A 117 -5.01 15.53 -15.64
CA ASP A 117 -5.29 16.32 -16.84
C ASP A 117 -4.85 15.47 -18.04
N GLU A 118 -5.80 14.91 -18.77
CA GLU A 118 -5.55 14.26 -20.07
C GLU A 118 -4.96 15.31 -21.03
N ASN A 119 -3.63 15.33 -21.17
CA ASN A 119 -2.92 16.01 -22.26
C ASN A 119 -2.24 14.99 -23.17
#